data_AF-A0A2W4TFV3-F1
#
_entry.id   AF-A0A2W4TFV3-F1
#
_cell.length_a   1.000
_cell.length_b   1.000
_cell.length_c   1.000
_cell.angle_alpha   90.00
_cell.angle_beta   90.00
_cell.angle_gamma   90.00
#
_symmetry.space_group_name_H-M   'P 1'
#
loop_
_entity.id
_entity.type
_entity.pdbx_description
1 polymer ?
#
loop_
_entity_poly.entity_id
_entity_poly.type
_entity_poly.pdbx_seq_one_letter_code
_entity_poly.pdbx_strand_id
1 'polypeptide(L)'
;MKSKLLAQVFLAFVLAFLALGIEYWPIPYSKASLPNSLYGAGLAFVFAVAVALRFFSKATFFQTLGAIGLAAPAMVMARVAVETSRDPTSHNLWPLEIIIAMGVGFSVAFAGALLGGLLTRLFKPSAAPGIDG
;
A
#
# COMPACT_ATOMS: atom_id res chain seq x y z
N MET A 1 21.75 10.37 -1.55
CA MET A 1 21.24 9.13 -0.89
C MET A 1 19.76 9.22 -0.45
N LYS A 2 19.30 10.31 0.19
CA LYS A 2 17.89 10.47 0.61
C LYS A 2 16.90 10.55 -0.58
N SER A 3 17.27 11.21 -1.67
CA SER A 3 16.44 11.34 -2.88
C SER A 3 16.07 9.99 -3.50
N LYS A 4 17.01 9.04 -3.58
CA LYS A 4 16.77 7.69 -4.11
C LYS A 4 15.75 6.92 -3.28
N LEU A 5 15.85 7.00 -1.95
CA LEU A 5 14.88 6.35 -1.05
C LEU A 5 13.48 6.96 -1.22
N LEU A 6 13.38 8.29 -1.25
CA LEU A 6 12.11 8.98 -1.46
C LEU A 6 11.46 8.55 -2.78
N ALA A 7 12.24 8.49 -3.88
CA ALA A 7 11.76 8.02 -5.17
C ALA A 7 11.27 6.57 -5.13
N GLN A 8 11.97 5.68 -4.42
CA GLN A 8 11.55 4.27 -4.26
C GLN A 8 10.25 4.14 -3.46
N VAL A 9 10.11 4.89 -2.37
CA VAL A 9 8.89 4.91 -1.54
C VAL A 9 7.72 5.48 -2.34
N PHE A 10 7.93 6.57 -3.07
CA PHE A 10 6.92 7.18 -3.91
C PHE A 10 6.49 6.25 -5.06
N LEU A 11 7.45 5.64 -5.76
CA LEU A 11 7.15 4.68 -6.82
C LEU A 11 6.35 3.49 -6.28
N ALA A 12 6.73 2.96 -5.12
CA ALA A 12 6.02 1.84 -4.50
C ALA A 12 4.59 2.23 -4.09
N PHE A 13 4.37 3.44 -3.58
CA PHE A 13 3.03 4.00 -3.34
C PHE A 13 2.21 4.04 -4.63
N VAL A 14 2.77 4.61 -5.72
CA VAL A 14 2.08 4.74 -7.01
C VAL A 14 1.72 3.36 -7.59
N LEU A 15 2.64 2.40 -7.52
CA LEU A 15 2.40 1.03 -7.97
C LEU A 15 1.26 0.35 -7.18
N ALA A 16 1.26 0.49 -5.85
CA ALA A 16 0.21 -0.04 -5.00
C ALA A 16 -1.15 0.63 -5.26
N PHE A 17 -1.16 1.96 -5.41
CA PHE A 17 -2.36 2.75 -5.71
C PHE A 17 -2.99 2.35 -7.04
N LEU A 18 -2.18 2.25 -8.11
CA LEU A 18 -2.65 1.88 -9.44
C LEU A 18 -3.09 0.41 -9.49
N ALA A 19 -2.38 -0.50 -8.83
CA ALA A 19 -2.76 -1.92 -8.81
C ALA A 19 -4.16 -2.13 -8.20
N LEU A 20 -4.48 -1.42 -7.12
CA LEU A 20 -5.83 -1.42 -6.54
C LEU A 20 -6.85 -0.70 -7.45
N GLY A 21 -6.47 0.45 -8.00
CA GLY A 21 -7.36 1.28 -8.83
C GLY A 21 -7.79 0.59 -10.12
N ILE A 22 -6.89 -0.14 -10.79
CA ILE A 22 -7.17 -0.87 -12.03
C ILE A 22 -8.29 -1.90 -11.84
N GLU A 23 -8.34 -2.59 -10.69
CA GLU A 23 -9.39 -3.56 -10.39
C GLU A 23 -10.65 -2.88 -9.85
N TYR A 24 -10.50 -1.84 -9.02
CA TYR A 24 -11.61 -1.25 -8.28
C TYR A 24 -12.42 -0.21 -9.06
N TRP A 25 -11.78 0.68 -9.81
CA TRP A 25 -12.46 1.78 -10.51
C TRP A 25 -13.44 1.34 -11.62
N PRO A 26 -13.21 0.22 -12.35
CA PRO A 26 -14.19 -0.25 -13.32
C PRO A 26 -15.49 -0.77 -12.71
N ILE A 27 -15.51 -1.08 -11.40
CA ILE A 27 -16.68 -1.64 -10.72
C ILE A 27 -17.72 -0.52 -10.55
N PRO A 28 -18.95 -0.64 -11.09
CA PRO A 28 -20.00 0.36 -10.87
C PRO A 28 -20.30 0.57 -9.38
N TYR A 29 -20.59 1.80 -8.96
CA TYR A 29 -20.84 2.14 -7.54
C TYR A 29 -21.90 1.25 -6.89
N SER A 30 -23.00 0.98 -7.59
CA SER A 30 -24.09 0.12 -7.12
C SER A 30 -23.69 -1.35 -6.89
N LYS A 31 -22.52 -1.77 -7.38
CA LYS A 31 -21.97 -3.12 -7.23
C LYS A 31 -20.72 -3.15 -6.34
N ALA A 32 -20.12 -2.00 -6.06
CA ALA A 32 -18.94 -1.91 -5.21
C ALA A 32 -19.36 -2.10 -3.74
N SER A 33 -18.75 -3.07 -3.06
CA SER A 33 -19.01 -3.36 -1.66
C SER A 33 -17.69 -3.52 -0.93
N LEU A 34 -17.38 -2.59 -0.03
CA LEU A 34 -16.20 -2.69 0.82
C LEU A 34 -16.49 -3.58 2.04
N PRO A 35 -15.53 -4.42 2.46
CA PRO A 35 -14.16 -4.55 1.94
C PRO A 35 -14.02 -5.47 0.72
N ASN A 36 -15.06 -6.21 0.34
CA ASN A 36 -14.99 -7.31 -0.63
C ASN A 36 -14.42 -6.90 -1.99
N SER A 37 -14.77 -5.71 -2.49
CA SER A 37 -14.28 -5.18 -3.77
C SER A 37 -12.80 -4.77 -3.77
N LEU A 38 -12.13 -4.78 -2.61
CA LEU A 38 -10.68 -4.58 -2.51
C LEU A 38 -9.91 -5.90 -2.56
N TYR A 39 -10.58 -7.05 -2.41
CA TYR A 39 -9.94 -8.34 -2.49
C TYR A 39 -9.75 -8.74 -3.95
N GLY A 40 -8.53 -9.10 -4.31
CA GLY A 40 -8.17 -9.36 -5.70
C GLY A 40 -6.66 -9.46 -5.90
N ALA A 41 -6.24 -9.55 -7.16
CA ALA A 41 -4.82 -9.61 -7.48
C ALA A 41 -4.12 -8.27 -7.21
N GLY A 42 -4.84 -7.15 -7.28
CA GLY A 42 -4.35 -5.84 -6.88
C GLY A 42 -3.86 -5.81 -5.43
N LEU A 43 -4.61 -6.40 -4.50
CA LEU A 43 -4.22 -6.47 -3.09
C LEU A 43 -3.04 -7.43 -2.85
N ALA A 44 -3.00 -8.56 -3.56
CA ALA A 44 -1.84 -9.45 -3.54
C ALA A 44 -0.58 -8.74 -4.09
N PHE A 45 -0.73 -7.89 -5.09
CA PHE A 45 0.36 -7.06 -5.62
C PHE A 45 0.81 -6.01 -4.60
N VAL A 46 -0.10 -5.36 -3.88
CA VAL A 46 0.23 -4.45 -2.76
C VAL A 46 1.11 -5.14 -1.71
N PHE A 47 0.78 -6.39 -1.34
CA PHE A 47 1.62 -7.20 -0.46
C PHE A 47 3.02 -7.40 -1.05
N ALA A 48 3.13 -7.82 -2.31
CA ALA A 48 4.41 -8.03 -2.98
C ALA A 48 5.25 -6.75 -3.05
N VAL A 49 4.63 -5.61 -3.31
CA VAL A 49 5.29 -4.29 -3.32
C VAL A 49 5.80 -3.92 -1.92
N ALA A 50 5.04 -4.18 -0.84
CA ALA A 50 5.51 -3.96 0.52
C ALA A 50 6.74 -4.82 0.86
N VAL A 51 6.70 -6.11 0.48
CA VAL A 51 7.84 -7.02 0.65
C VAL A 51 9.06 -6.50 -0.12
N ALA A 52 8.88 -6.17 -1.40
CA ALA A 52 9.94 -5.71 -2.28
C ALA A 52 10.55 -4.37 -1.82
N LEU A 53 9.71 -3.39 -1.44
CA LEU A 53 10.18 -2.11 -0.92
C LEU A 53 11.04 -2.33 0.33
N ARG A 54 10.58 -3.18 1.25
CA ARG A 54 11.34 -3.44 2.48
C ARG A 54 12.62 -4.25 2.23
N PHE A 55 12.59 -5.19 1.30
CA PHE A 55 13.72 -6.07 1.00
C PHE A 55 14.80 -5.40 0.14
N PHE A 56 14.43 -4.65 -0.90
CA PHE A 56 15.39 -4.09 -1.87
C PHE A 56 15.83 -2.65 -1.56
N SER A 57 15.17 -1.96 -0.65
CA SER A 57 15.52 -0.57 -0.29
C SER A 57 16.06 -0.43 1.13
N LYS A 58 16.35 0.82 1.53
CA LYS A 58 16.66 1.20 2.92
C LYS A 58 15.43 1.69 3.69
N ALA A 59 14.22 1.57 3.12
CA ALA A 59 12.98 2.03 3.76
C ALA A 59 12.76 1.31 5.08
N THR A 60 12.43 2.04 6.14
CA THR A 60 12.11 1.46 7.44
C THR A 60 10.76 0.74 7.43
N PHE A 61 10.45 0.01 8.50
CA PHE A 61 9.15 -0.60 8.67
C PHE A 61 8.02 0.43 8.59
N PHE A 62 8.13 1.54 9.35
CA PHE A 62 7.10 2.59 9.36
C PHE A 62 6.99 3.36 8.04
N GLN A 63 8.10 3.55 7.32
CA GLN A 63 8.05 4.15 5.96
C GLN A 63 7.32 3.24 4.97
N THR A 64 7.58 1.93 5.04
CA THR A 64 6.90 0.94 4.20
C THR A 64 5.42 0.84 4.56
N LEU A 65 5.11 0.72 5.84
CA LEU A 65 3.75 0.63 6.36
C LEU A 65 2.93 1.87 6.01
N GLY A 66 3.47 3.06 6.23
CA GLY A 66 2.80 4.32 5.92
C GLY A 66 2.59 4.51 4.43
N ALA A 67 3.63 4.33 3.61
CA ALA A 67 3.50 4.50 2.17
C ALA A 67 2.54 3.47 1.58
N ILE A 68 2.77 2.18 1.80
CA ILE A 68 1.95 1.16 1.15
C ILE A 68 0.55 1.07 1.76
N GLY A 69 0.42 1.24 3.08
CA GLY A 69 -0.87 1.21 3.78
C GLY A 69 -1.82 2.34 3.37
N LEU A 70 -1.28 3.52 3.01
CA LEU A 70 -2.07 4.65 2.51
C LEU A 70 -2.54 4.51 1.05
N ALA A 71 -2.03 3.53 0.30
CA ALA A 71 -2.41 3.34 -1.10
C ALA A 71 -3.92 3.03 -1.25
N ALA A 72 -4.46 2.14 -0.41
CA ALA A 72 -5.88 1.78 -0.44
C ALA A 72 -6.83 2.94 -0.13
N PRO A 73 -6.70 3.69 1.00
CA PRO A 73 -7.55 4.83 1.27
C PRO A 73 -7.38 5.96 0.26
N ALA A 74 -6.16 6.19 -0.27
CA ALA A 74 -5.96 7.17 -1.34
C ALA A 74 -6.69 6.77 -2.63
N MET A 75 -6.65 5.48 -2.99
CA MET A 75 -7.34 4.94 -4.17
C MET A 75 -8.86 5.08 -4.04
N VAL A 76 -9.43 4.76 -2.86
CA VAL A 76 -10.85 4.97 -2.57
C VAL A 76 -11.20 6.46 -2.62
N MET A 77 -10.40 7.32 -1.99
CA MET A 77 -10.62 8.77 -2.01
C MET A 77 -10.61 9.34 -3.43
N ALA A 78 -9.73 8.85 -4.31
CA ALA A 78 -9.70 9.27 -5.71
C ALA A 78 -11.02 8.96 -6.42
N ARG A 79 -11.62 7.79 -6.16
CA ARG A 79 -12.93 7.42 -6.68
C ARG A 79 -14.03 8.34 -6.13
N VAL A 80 -14.08 8.51 -4.80
CA VAL A 80 -15.07 9.38 -4.14
C VAL A 80 -15.02 10.78 -4.72
N ALA A 81 -13.84 11.38 -4.84
CA ALA A 81 -13.68 12.72 -5.39
C ALA A 81 -14.23 12.84 -6.82
N VAL A 82 -13.95 11.85 -7.68
CA VAL A 82 -14.44 11.85 -9.07
C VAL A 82 -15.94 11.64 -9.15
N GLU A 83 -16.49 10.66 -8.42
CA GLU A 83 -17.91 10.33 -8.47
C GLU A 83 -18.77 11.42 -7.81
N THR A 84 -18.39 11.92 -6.64
CA THR A 84 -19.11 13.01 -5.95
C THR A 84 -19.04 14.33 -6.72
N SER A 85 -17.99 14.57 -7.52
CA SER A 85 -17.94 15.73 -8.43
C SER A 85 -18.98 15.70 -9.55
N ARG A 86 -19.47 14.49 -9.91
CA ARG A 86 -20.47 14.27 -10.97
C ARG A 86 -21.88 14.13 -10.38
N ASP A 87 -21.98 13.45 -9.25
CA ASP A 87 -23.21 13.25 -8.50
C ASP A 87 -22.93 13.38 -6.99
N PRO A 88 -23.25 14.54 -6.38
CA PRO A 88 -23.03 14.78 -4.95
C PRO A 88 -23.80 13.84 -4.01
N THR A 89 -24.79 13.10 -4.52
CA THR A 89 -25.56 12.13 -3.73
C THR A 89 -24.91 10.74 -3.66
N SER A 90 -23.81 10.54 -4.42
CA SER A 90 -22.98 9.34 -4.33
C SER A 90 -22.07 9.37 -3.10
N HIS A 91 -21.67 8.20 -2.61
CA HIS A 91 -20.70 8.05 -1.52
C HIS A 91 -21.07 8.77 -0.19
N ASN A 92 -22.33 8.73 0.21
CA ASN A 92 -22.79 9.32 1.49
C ASN A 92 -22.07 8.76 2.73
N LEU A 93 -21.44 7.59 2.60
CA LEU A 93 -20.68 6.90 3.64
C LEU A 93 -19.16 6.93 3.40
N TRP A 94 -18.66 7.85 2.57
CA TRP A 94 -17.23 7.91 2.22
C TRP A 94 -16.27 7.91 3.42
N PRO A 95 -16.56 8.51 4.60
CA PRO A 95 -15.64 8.42 5.72
C PRO A 95 -15.46 6.96 6.20
N LEU A 96 -16.54 6.19 6.20
CA LEU A 96 -16.50 4.76 6.54
C LEU A 96 -15.76 3.96 5.46
N GLU A 97 -15.97 4.27 4.18
CA GLU A 97 -15.24 3.64 3.08
C GLU A 97 -13.72 3.81 3.23
N ILE A 98 -13.27 5.01 3.61
CA ILE A 98 -11.86 5.29 3.87
C ILE A 98 -11.36 4.51 5.08
N ILE A 99 -12.12 4.45 6.19
CA ILE A 99 -11.72 3.69 7.38
C ILE A 99 -11.55 2.20 7.05
N ILE A 100 -12.48 1.63 6.28
CA ILE A 100 -12.38 0.22 5.85
C ILE A 100 -11.16 0.03 4.94
N ALA A 101 -10.94 0.94 3.98
CA ALA A 101 -9.79 0.89 3.08
C ALA A 101 -8.46 1.04 3.84
N MET A 102 -8.40 1.87 4.87
CA MET A 102 -7.27 1.95 5.79
C MET A 102 -7.03 0.60 6.47
N GLY A 103 -8.07 -0.02 7.05
CA GLY A 103 -7.94 -1.34 7.68
C GLY A 103 -7.33 -2.36 6.73
N VAL A 104 -7.89 -2.50 5.53
CA VAL A 104 -7.40 -3.46 4.52
C VAL A 104 -5.96 -3.13 4.07
N GLY A 105 -5.70 -1.88 3.70
CA GLY A 105 -4.39 -1.45 3.19
C GLY A 105 -3.28 -1.62 4.24
N PHE A 106 -3.52 -1.18 5.47
CA PHE A 106 -2.54 -1.29 6.55
C PHE A 106 -2.30 -2.73 6.98
N SER A 107 -3.33 -3.60 7.05
CA SER A 107 -3.15 -5.01 7.38
C SER A 107 -2.23 -5.73 6.37
N VAL A 108 -2.43 -5.47 5.08
CA VAL A 108 -1.62 -6.09 4.03
C VAL A 108 -0.21 -5.50 3.97
N ALA A 109 -0.09 -4.18 4.08
CA ALA A 109 1.21 -3.50 4.14
C ALA A 109 2.02 -3.95 5.37
N PHE A 110 1.37 -4.16 6.52
CA PHE A 110 1.98 -4.69 7.73
C PHE A 110 2.56 -6.08 7.50
N ALA A 111 1.76 -7.01 6.96
CA ALA A 111 2.22 -8.37 6.66
C ALA A 111 3.40 -8.38 5.68
N GLY A 112 3.32 -7.58 4.60
CA GLY A 112 4.40 -7.48 3.63
C GLY A 112 5.66 -6.83 4.19
N ALA A 113 5.53 -5.79 5.01
CA ALA A 113 6.66 -5.12 5.65
C ALA A 113 7.35 -6.03 6.69
N LEU A 114 6.59 -6.86 7.42
CA LEU A 114 7.16 -7.88 8.30
C LEU A 114 7.95 -8.92 7.52
N LEU A 115 7.36 -9.50 6.47
CA LEU A 115 8.03 -10.52 5.66
C LEU A 115 9.28 -9.95 4.97
N GLY A 116 9.18 -8.80 4.31
CA GLY A 116 10.34 -8.17 3.68
C GLY A 116 11.44 -7.79 4.68
N GLY A 117 11.05 -7.42 5.91
CA GLY A 117 12.00 -7.19 7.02
C GLY A 117 12.69 -8.47 7.48
N LEU A 118 11.95 -9.57 7.61
CA LEU A 118 12.49 -10.89 7.94
C LEU A 118 13.47 -11.37 6.87
N LEU A 119 13.09 -11.31 5.59
CA LEU A 119 13.95 -11.67 4.47
C LEU A 119 15.24 -10.83 4.47
N THR A 120 15.15 -9.54 4.76
CA THR A 120 16.33 -8.67 4.83
C THR A 120 17.32 -9.15 5.90
N ARG A 121 16.82 -9.58 7.07
CA ARG A 121 17.68 -10.09 8.16
C ARG A 121 18.31 -11.44 7.82
N LEU A 122 17.58 -12.31 7.11
CA LEU A 122 18.06 -13.64 6.75
C LEU A 122 19.09 -13.62 5.62
N PHE A 123 18.91 -12.73 4.63
CA PHE A 123 19.71 -12.74 3.40
C PHE A 123 20.74 -11.60 3.28
N LYS A 124 20.74 -10.61 4.19
CA LYS A 124 21.78 -9.58 4.23
C LYS A 124 22.60 -9.72 5.51
N PRO A 125 23.82 -10.27 5.45
CA PRO A 125 24.69 -10.39 6.61
C PRO A 125 24.91 -9.02 7.27
N SER A 126 24.69 -8.92 8.57
CA SER A 126 25.27 -7.83 9.35
C SER A 126 26.78 -7.96 9.25
N ALA A 127 27.49 -6.90 8.85
CA ALA A 127 28.94 -6.89 8.93
C ALA A 127 29.34 -7.30 10.36
N ALA A 128 30.13 -8.37 10.49
CA ALA A 128 30.63 -8.81 11.77
C ALA A 128 31.38 -7.64 12.43
N PRO A 129 31.28 -7.44 13.75
CA PRO A 129 32.16 -6.52 14.45
C PRO A 129 33.60 -6.97 14.17
N GLY A 130 34.39 -6.12 13.53
CA GLY A 130 35.82 -6.35 13.36
C GLY A 130 36.43 -6.60 14.73
N ILE A 131 36.94 -7.81 14.93
CA ILE A 131 37.96 -8.04 15.95
C ILE A 131 39.25 -7.59 15.27
N ASP A 132 39.48 -6.28 15.35
CA ASP A 132 40.77 -5.70 15.00
C ASP A 132 41.67 -5.98 16.20
N GLY A 133 42.57 -6.96 16.03
CA GLY A 133 43.55 -7.38 17.03
C GLY A 133 44.72 -6.41 17.18
#